data_AF-A0A5J4E7R9-F1
#
_entry.id   AF-A0A5J4E7R9-F1
#
_cell.length_a   1.000
_cell.length_b   1.000
_cell.length_c   1.000
_cell.angle_alpha   90.00
_cell.angle_beta   90.00
_cell.angle_gamma   90.00
#
_symmetry.space_group_name_H-M   'P 1'
#
loop_
_entity.id
_entity.type
_entity.pdbx_description
1 polymer ?
#
loop_
_entity_poly.entity_id
_entity_poly.type
_entity_poly.pdbx_seq_one_letter_code
_entity_poly.pdbx_strand_id
1 'polypeptide(L)'
;MRFFSIKKLIIAQVSALLMLFTQIAPLQAALVDNGTLMSNITRASLIESLDRTEVLSLLVSMGVDKDAATIRIQTMNENELARLQQEFQQLPAGAGGAETIAILFLILIATDYAGITDIFPFVNKSKK
;
A
#
# COMPACT_ATOMS: atom_id res chain seq x y z
N MET A 1 34.35 22.37 28.24
CA MET A 1 33.32 21.47 28.83
C MET A 1 31.94 21.52 28.17
N ARG A 2 31.73 22.19 27.01
CA ARG A 2 30.39 22.36 26.38
C ARG A 2 30.02 21.28 25.33
N PHE A 3 31.01 20.55 24.79
CA PHE A 3 30.79 19.51 23.77
C PHE A 3 30.11 18.24 24.30
N PHE A 4 30.27 17.91 25.58
CA PHE A 4 29.68 16.72 26.19
C PHE A 4 28.16 16.88 26.40
N SER A 5 27.71 18.11 26.67
CA SER A 5 26.28 18.43 26.84
C SER A 5 25.53 18.42 25.51
N ILE A 6 26.18 18.78 24.39
CA ILE A 6 25.56 18.75 23.05
C ILE A 6 25.32 17.32 22.57
N LYS A 7 26.26 16.39 22.80
CA LYS A 7 26.07 14.97 22.46
C LYS A 7 24.93 14.33 23.26
N LYS A 8 24.80 14.67 24.55
CA LYS A 8 23.67 14.23 25.39
C LYS A 8 22.34 14.84 24.93
N LEU A 9 22.35 16.09 24.46
CA LEU A 9 21.17 16.75 23.91
C LEU A 9 20.71 16.11 22.60
N ILE A 10 21.64 15.71 21.73
CA ILE A 10 21.34 14.98 20.49
C ILE A 10 20.77 13.58 20.78
N ILE A 11 21.36 12.83 21.72
CA ILE A 11 20.86 11.50 22.10
C ILE A 11 19.46 11.59 22.71
N ALA A 12 19.21 12.59 23.57
CA ALA A 12 17.89 12.81 24.16
C ALA A 12 16.84 13.24 23.12
N GLN A 13 17.23 14.03 22.12
CA GLN A 13 16.36 14.42 21.01
C GLN A 13 16.02 13.22 20.11
N VAL A 14 16.99 12.36 19.78
CA VAL A 14 16.76 11.15 18.98
C VAL A 14 15.87 10.15 19.74
N SER A 15 16.06 9.97 21.05
CA SER A 15 15.21 9.08 21.86
C SER A 15 13.78 9.62 22.02
N ALA A 16 13.62 10.94 22.18
CA ALA A 16 12.31 11.58 22.23
C ALA A 16 11.56 11.46 20.90
N LEU A 17 12.29 11.57 19.78
CA LEU A 17 11.73 11.36 18.45
C LEU A 17 11.28 9.90 18.26
N LEU A 18 12.08 8.93 18.72
CA LEU A 18 11.75 7.51 18.66
C LEU A 18 10.52 7.13 19.51
N MET A 19 10.31 7.79 20.65
CA MET A 19 9.13 7.61 21.51
C MET A 19 7.85 8.22 20.91
N LEU A 20 7.95 9.21 20.02
CA LEU A 20 6.80 9.75 19.29
C LEU A 20 6.29 8.78 18.20
N PHE A 21 7.18 7.96 17.63
CA PHE A 21 6.81 6.96 16.61
C PHE A 21 6.11 5.73 17.17
N THR A 22 6.06 5.51 18.50
CA THR A 22 5.31 4.37 19.08
C THR A 22 3.83 4.66 19.27
N GLN A 23 3.38 5.89 19.01
CA GLN A 23 1.96 6.29 19.05
C GLN A 23 1.32 6.22 17.65
N ILE A 24 1.66 5.21 16.85
CA ILE A 24 0.88 4.91 15.64
C ILE A 24 -0.42 4.27 16.13
N ALA A 25 -1.38 5.12 16.54
CA ALA A 25 -2.78 4.73 16.44
C ALA A 25 -3.00 4.27 14.99
N PRO A 26 -3.77 3.20 14.72
CA PRO A 26 -4.09 2.86 13.35
C PRO A 26 -4.74 4.10 12.73
N LEU A 27 -4.00 4.79 11.85
CA LEU A 27 -4.61 5.76 10.96
C LEU A 27 -5.58 4.92 10.15
N GLN A 28 -6.86 5.00 10.52
CA GLN A 28 -7.94 4.57 9.66
C GLN A 28 -7.92 5.55 8.50
N ALA A 29 -7.02 5.29 7.55
CA ALA A 29 -7.18 5.77 6.22
C ALA A 29 -8.59 5.33 5.83
N ALA A 30 -9.44 6.29 5.49
CA ALA A 30 -10.52 6.05 4.55
C ALA A 30 -9.88 5.70 3.19
N LEU A 31 -9.13 4.59 3.16
CA LEU A 31 -8.97 3.75 1.98
C LEU A 31 -10.40 3.44 1.59
N VAL A 32 -10.73 3.67 0.33
CA VAL A 32 -11.98 3.24 -0.30
C VAL A 32 -12.49 2.00 0.43
N ASP A 33 -13.68 2.11 1.03
CA ASP A 33 -14.33 1.01 1.74
C ASP A 33 -14.61 -0.11 0.73
N ASN A 34 -13.58 -0.89 0.42
CA ASN A 34 -13.69 -2.16 -0.24
C ASN A 34 -14.26 -3.19 0.74
N GLY A 35 -14.53 -2.86 2.00
CA GLY A 35 -15.29 -3.73 2.91
C GLY A 35 -16.70 -3.99 2.39
N THR A 36 -17.31 -3.00 1.73
CA THR A 36 -18.61 -3.19 1.07
C THR A 36 -18.50 -3.79 -0.34
N LEU A 37 -17.42 -3.52 -1.10
CA LEU A 37 -17.22 -4.09 -2.45
C LEU A 37 -16.61 -5.52 -2.46
N MET A 38 -15.77 -5.89 -1.50
CA MET A 38 -15.17 -7.23 -1.39
C MET A 38 -16.04 -8.24 -0.63
N SER A 39 -17.13 -7.79 0.00
CA SER A 39 -18.07 -8.71 0.66
C SER A 39 -18.67 -9.71 -0.33
N ASN A 40 -18.71 -9.38 -1.63
CA ASN A 40 -19.23 -10.24 -2.67
C ASN A 40 -18.36 -10.22 -3.93
N ILE A 41 -17.19 -10.89 -3.89
CA ILE A 41 -16.50 -11.26 -5.14
C ILE A 41 -17.47 -12.14 -5.93
N THR A 42 -18.16 -11.54 -6.88
CA THR A 42 -19.16 -12.18 -7.71
C THR A 42 -18.49 -12.63 -9.00
N ARG A 43 -18.97 -13.72 -9.62
CA ARG A 43 -18.46 -14.16 -10.94
C ARG A 43 -18.37 -13.03 -11.96
N ALA A 44 -19.35 -12.13 -11.97
CA ALA A 44 -19.38 -10.96 -12.86
C ALA A 44 -18.18 -10.00 -12.63
N SER A 45 -17.83 -9.73 -11.38
CA SER A 45 -16.69 -8.87 -11.02
C SER A 45 -15.35 -9.52 -11.38
N LEU A 46 -15.24 -10.84 -11.28
CA LEU A 46 -14.07 -11.58 -11.73
C LEU A 46 -13.91 -11.52 -13.26
N ILE A 47 -15.00 -11.66 -14.01
CA ILE A 47 -15.00 -11.54 -15.46
C ILE A 47 -14.63 -10.11 -15.90
N GLU A 48 -15.18 -9.09 -15.25
CA GLU A 48 -14.83 -7.69 -15.49
C GLU A 48 -13.35 -7.39 -15.17
N SER A 49 -12.78 -8.07 -14.17
CA SER A 49 -11.36 -7.95 -13.86
C SER A 49 -10.47 -8.51 -14.97
N LEU A 50 -10.95 -9.49 -15.74
CA LEU A 50 -10.25 -9.99 -16.93
C LEU A 50 -10.25 -8.98 -18.10
N ASP A 51 -11.10 -7.95 -18.09
CA ASP A 51 -11.10 -6.90 -19.12
C ASP A 51 -9.99 -5.88 -18.92
N ARG A 52 -9.32 -5.88 -17.77
CA ARG A 52 -8.20 -4.97 -17.49
C ARG A 52 -6.98 -5.35 -18.34
N THR A 53 -6.43 -4.38 -19.07
CA THR A 53 -5.27 -4.56 -19.96
C THR A 53 -4.07 -5.24 -19.28
N GLU A 54 -3.81 -4.89 -18.01
CA GLU A 54 -2.73 -5.48 -17.22
C GLU A 54 -2.95 -6.97 -16.93
N VAL A 55 -4.19 -7.36 -16.61
CA VAL A 55 -4.58 -8.75 -16.33
C VAL A 55 -4.50 -9.57 -17.61
N LEU A 56 -4.96 -9.04 -18.75
CA LEU A 56 -4.82 -9.69 -20.05
C LEU A 56 -3.37 -9.92 -20.44
N SER A 57 -2.51 -8.91 -20.26
CA SER A 57 -1.08 -9.05 -20.54
C SER A 57 -0.43 -10.13 -19.68
N LEU A 58 -0.85 -10.26 -18.41
CA LEU A 58 -0.36 -11.30 -17.51
C LEU A 58 -0.89 -12.70 -17.89
N LEU A 59 -2.17 -12.81 -18.28
CA LEU A 59 -2.74 -14.08 -18.75
C LEU A 59 -2.05 -14.55 -20.03
N VAL A 60 -1.87 -13.66 -20.99
CA VAL A 60 -1.17 -13.96 -22.26
C VAL A 60 0.29 -14.34 -22.01
N SER A 61 0.99 -13.68 -21.08
CA SER A 61 2.37 -14.04 -20.75
C SER A 61 2.48 -15.42 -20.08
N MET A 62 1.41 -15.88 -19.41
CA MET A 62 1.28 -17.24 -18.89
C MET A 62 0.75 -18.24 -19.93
N GLY A 63 0.48 -17.81 -21.17
CA GLY A 63 -0.08 -18.66 -22.24
C GLY A 63 -1.56 -18.98 -22.06
N VAL A 64 -2.29 -18.22 -21.24
CA VAL A 64 -3.71 -18.41 -20.96
C VAL A 64 -4.54 -17.41 -21.78
N ASP A 65 -5.49 -17.93 -22.54
CA ASP A 65 -6.44 -17.09 -23.27
C ASP A 65 -7.56 -16.57 -22.34
N LYS A 66 -8.06 -15.37 -22.62
CA LYS A 66 -9.15 -14.73 -21.88
C LYS A 66 -10.43 -15.56 -21.89
N ASP A 67 -10.78 -16.15 -23.03
CA ASP A 67 -12.01 -16.93 -23.16
C ASP A 67 -11.92 -18.20 -22.32
N ALA A 68 -10.75 -18.83 -22.29
CA ALA A 68 -10.48 -19.99 -21.43
C ALA A 68 -10.58 -19.63 -19.94
N ALA A 69 -10.03 -18.48 -19.53
CA ALA A 69 -10.13 -17.99 -18.15
C ALA A 69 -11.59 -17.66 -17.78
N THR A 70 -12.35 -17.06 -18.69
CA THR A 70 -13.77 -16.72 -18.50
C THR A 70 -14.62 -17.97 -18.32
N ILE A 71 -14.43 -18.99 -19.17
CA ILE A 71 -15.11 -20.29 -19.03
C ILE A 71 -14.80 -20.90 -17.67
N ARG A 72 -13.54 -20.86 -17.23
CA ARG A 72 -13.15 -21.43 -15.94
C ARG A 72 -13.90 -20.77 -14.78
N ILE A 73 -13.99 -19.44 -14.76
CA ILE A 73 -14.72 -18.69 -13.73
C ILE A 73 -16.22 -18.99 -13.78
N GLN A 74 -16.80 -19.14 -14.97
CA GLN A 74 -18.21 -19.53 -15.13
C GLN A 74 -18.50 -20.95 -14.64
N THR A 75 -17.56 -21.87 -14.82
CA THR A 75 -17.68 -23.27 -14.34
C THR A 75 -17.41 -23.43 -12.84
N MET A 76 -16.92 -22.40 -12.14
CA MET A 76 -16.66 -22.48 -10.70
C MET A 76 -17.97 -22.57 -9.91
N ASN A 77 -18.02 -23.54 -9.01
CA ASN A 77 -19.11 -23.65 -8.04
C ASN A 77 -18.96 -22.63 -6.90
N GLU A 78 -20.02 -22.40 -6.13
CA GLU A 78 -20.03 -21.40 -5.05
C GLU A 78 -18.96 -21.67 -3.97
N ASN A 79 -18.60 -22.94 -3.72
CA ASN A 79 -17.57 -23.29 -2.75
C ASN A 79 -16.16 -22.95 -3.26
N GLU A 80 -15.89 -23.13 -4.56
CA GLU A 80 -14.64 -22.74 -5.20
C GLU A 80 -14.50 -21.22 -5.25
N LEU A 81 -15.59 -20.50 -5.52
CA LEU A 81 -15.63 -19.05 -5.48
C LEU A 81 -15.37 -18.50 -4.06
N ALA A 82 -15.97 -19.11 -3.03
CA ALA A 82 -15.74 -18.72 -1.64
C ALA A 82 -14.28 -18.95 -1.21
N ARG A 83 -13.66 -20.06 -1.63
CA ARG A 83 -12.23 -20.33 -1.38
C ARG A 83 -11.33 -19.30 -2.06
N LEU A 84 -11.64 -18.95 -3.31
CA LEU A 84 -10.92 -17.90 -4.03
C LEU A 84 -11.04 -16.57 -3.30
N GLN A 85 -12.23 -16.22 -2.82
CA GLN A 85 -12.45 -14.99 -2.04
C GLN A 85 -11.61 -14.98 -0.76
N GLN A 86 -11.49 -16.12 -0.06
CA GLN A 86 -10.63 -16.23 1.12
C GLN A 86 -9.14 -16.07 0.78
N GLU A 87 -8.67 -16.56 -0.37
CA GLU A 87 -7.28 -16.33 -0.80
C GLU A 87 -7.03 -14.87 -1.16
N PHE A 88 -7.98 -14.22 -1.85
CA PHE A 88 -7.89 -12.80 -2.17
C PHE A 88 -7.91 -11.89 -0.94
N GLN A 89 -8.63 -12.28 0.12
CA GLN A 89 -8.59 -11.58 1.41
C GLN A 89 -7.28 -11.80 2.18
N GLN A 90 -6.59 -12.92 1.94
CA GLN A 90 -5.30 -13.23 2.56
C GLN A 90 -4.12 -12.55 1.83
N LEU A 91 -4.30 -12.16 0.58
CA LEU A 91 -3.37 -11.27 -0.09
C LEU A 91 -3.45 -9.90 0.61
N PRO A 92 -2.35 -9.38 1.18
CA PRO A 92 -2.39 -8.09 1.87
C PRO A 92 -2.76 -6.99 0.87
N ALA A 93 -4.02 -6.55 0.89
CA ALA A 93 -4.46 -5.31 0.25
C ALA A 93 -3.72 -4.17 0.97
N GLY A 94 -2.63 -3.70 0.37
CA GLY A 94 -1.65 -2.81 1.01
C GLY A 94 -0.18 -3.21 0.76
N ALA A 95 0.06 -4.42 0.23
CA ALA A 95 1.37 -4.83 -0.29
C ALA A 95 1.58 -4.47 -1.76
N GLY A 96 0.66 -3.68 -2.35
CA GLY A 96 0.89 -3.07 -3.64
C GLY A 96 2.06 -2.09 -3.52
N GLY A 97 3.14 -2.34 -4.27
CA GLY A 97 4.32 -1.47 -4.26
C GLY A 97 3.96 -0.01 -4.49
N ALA A 98 2.94 0.27 -5.31
CA ALA A 98 2.45 1.62 -5.58
C ALA A 98 1.96 2.37 -4.32
N GLU A 99 1.15 1.73 -3.47
CA GLU A 99 0.60 2.36 -2.26
C GLU A 99 1.69 2.58 -1.21
N THR A 100 2.57 1.59 -1.04
CA THR A 100 3.73 1.70 -0.14
C THR A 100 4.68 2.81 -0.61
N ILE A 101 4.94 2.91 -1.91
CA ILE A 101 5.77 3.98 -2.51
C ILE A 101 5.11 5.35 -2.30
N ALA A 102 3.79 5.47 -2.45
CA ALA A 102 3.08 6.73 -2.25
C ALA A 102 3.16 7.21 -0.79
N ILE A 103 2.99 6.31 0.18
CA ILE A 103 3.12 6.64 1.61
C ILE A 103 4.57 7.04 1.92
N LEU A 104 5.55 6.28 1.43
CA LEU A 104 6.97 6.59 1.61
C LEU A 104 7.32 7.97 1.01
N PHE A 105 6.78 8.27 -0.18
CA PHE A 105 6.95 9.57 -0.83
C PHE A 105 6.40 10.73 0.00
N LEU A 106 5.21 10.59 0.58
CA LEU A 106 4.62 11.59 1.48
C LEU A 106 5.47 11.82 2.74
N ILE A 107 5.97 10.75 3.35
CA ILE A 107 6.86 10.84 4.52
C ILE A 107 8.14 11.58 4.15
N LEU A 108 8.74 11.26 2.99
CA LEU A 108 9.97 11.91 2.55
C LEU A 108 9.76 13.40 2.25
N ILE A 109 8.64 13.80 1.63
CA ILE A 109 8.30 15.21 1.45
C ILE A 109 8.15 15.94 2.80
N ALA A 110 7.43 15.34 3.76
CA ALA A 110 7.25 15.94 5.08
C ALA A 110 8.59 16.11 5.81
N THR A 111 9.49 15.13 5.69
CA THR A 111 10.82 15.13 6.30
C THR A 111 11.76 16.15 5.62
N ASP A 112 11.61 16.37 4.32
CA ASP A 112 12.33 17.39 3.56
C ASP A 112 11.85 18.81 3.90
N TYR A 113 10.52 19.00 4.04
CA TYR A 113 9.94 20.26 4.50
C TYR A 113 10.39 20.62 5.92
N ALA A 114 10.51 19.63 6.80
CA ALA A 114 11.07 19.79 8.14
C ALA A 114 12.59 20.07 8.14
N GLY A 115 13.27 19.91 6.99
CA GLY A 115 14.71 20.13 6.84
C GLY A 115 15.59 19.01 7.42
N ILE A 116 15.01 17.84 7.70
CA ILE A 116 15.76 16.67 8.20
C ILE A 116 16.46 15.94 7.05
N THR A 117 15.80 15.89 5.88
CA THR A 117 16.34 15.34 4.63
C THR A 117 16.38 16.41 3.54
N ASP A 118 17.15 16.19 2.47
CA ASP A 118 17.21 17.05 1.29
C ASP A 118 17.29 16.14 0.05
N ILE A 119 16.14 15.53 -0.28
CA ILE A 119 16.03 14.52 -1.34
C ILE A 119 15.29 15.13 -2.55
N PHE A 120 14.38 16.08 -2.29
CA PHE A 120 13.50 16.68 -3.27
C PHE A 120 13.75 18.19 -3.41
N PRO A 121 14.43 18.64 -4.48
CA PRO A 121 14.84 20.04 -4.65
C PRO A 121 13.67 21.02 -4.85
N PHE A 122 12.46 20.51 -5.04
CA PHE A 122 11.23 21.31 -5.14
C PHE A 122 10.59 21.60 -3.77
N VAL A 123 11.03 20.94 -2.70
CA VAL A 123 10.50 21.17 -1.35
C VAL A 123 11.23 22.38 -0.74
N ASN A 124 10.50 23.48 -0.59
CA ASN A 124 11.07 24.74 -0.13
C ASN A 124 11.21 24.69 1.40
N LYS A 125 12.45 24.71 1.89
CA LYS A 125 12.74 24.63 3.33
C LYS A 125 12.19 25.87 4.03
N SER A 126 11.44 25.69 5.12
CA SER A 126 11.05 26.79 6.00
C SER A 126 12.31 27.41 6.61
N LYS A 127 12.81 28.52 6.04
CA LYS A 127 13.84 29.35 6.66
C LYS A 127 13.30 29.88 8.00
N LYS A 128 13.78 29.32 9.10
CA LYS A 128 13.72 29.94 10.42
C LYS A 128 15.10 30.46 10.78
#